data_AF-D1GKZ1-F1
#
_entry.id   AF-D1GKZ1-F1
#
_cell.length_a   1.000
_cell.length_b   1.000
_cell.length_c   1.000
_cell.angle_alpha   90.00
_cell.angle_beta   90.00
_cell.angle_gamma   90.00
#
_symmetry.space_group_name_H-M   'P 1'
#
loop_
_entity.id
_entity.type
_entity.pdbx_description
1 polymer ?
#
loop_
_entity_poly.entity_id
_entity_poly.type
_entity_poly.pdbx_seq_one_letter_code
_entity_poly.pdbx_strand_id
1 'polypeptide(L)'
;MFLFNISLFCFLVLGLSLMKWNLLKIVIMLEFMYMFLIFFLVNFFLVSLDLLLCLMMFSTAEGVLAFCLVMVFNKYYGVKDTLVIAY
;
A
#
# COMPACT_ATOMS: atom_id res chain seq x y z
N MET A 1 18.10 -12.06 8.45
CA MET A 1 17.22 -10.88 8.40
C MET A 1 16.88 -10.46 6.97
N PHE A 2 17.86 -10.30 6.07
CA PHE A 2 17.61 -9.90 4.67
C PHE A 2 16.67 -10.84 3.90
N LEU A 3 16.95 -12.15 3.90
CA LEU A 3 16.10 -13.17 3.27
C LEU A 3 14.68 -13.21 3.84
N PHE A 4 14.53 -12.97 5.14
CA PHE A 4 13.22 -12.90 5.79
C PHE A 4 12.41 -11.69 5.30
N ASN A 5 13.05 -10.53 5.16
CA ASN A 5 12.38 -9.34 4.64
C ASN A 5 11.96 -9.52 3.18
N ILE A 6 12.82 -10.12 2.34
CA ILE A 6 12.45 -10.43 0.95
C ILE A 6 11.26 -11.39 0.90
N SER A 7 11.24 -12.42 1.76
CA SER A 7 10.11 -13.37 1.80
C SER A 7 8.78 -12.72 2.19
N LEU A 8 8.80 -11.75 3.12
CA LEU A 8 7.64 -10.96 3.51
C LEU A 8 7.15 -10.04 2.37
N PHE A 9 8.08 -9.40 1.65
CA PHE A 9 7.74 -8.59 0.49
C PHE A 9 7.07 -9.42 -0.61
N CYS A 10 7.66 -10.58 -0.96
CA CYS A 10 7.07 -11.49 -1.94
C CYS A 10 5.68 -12.00 -1.50
N PHE A 11 5.48 -12.23 -0.20
CA PHE A 11 4.17 -12.62 0.34
C PHE A 11 3.12 -11.52 0.17
N LEU A 12 3.47 -10.26 0.43
CA LEU A 12 2.57 -9.11 0.21
C LEU A 12 2.20 -8.93 -1.26
N VAL A 13 3.18 -9.06 -2.17
CA VAL A 13 2.94 -8.96 -3.62
C VAL A 13 2.04 -10.09 -4.11
N LEU A 14 2.27 -11.33 -3.66
CA LEU A 14 1.39 -12.46 -3.96
C LEU A 14 -0.01 -12.26 -3.35
N GLY A 15 -0.09 -11.72 -2.14
CA GLY A 15 -1.35 -11.38 -1.47
C GLY A 15 -2.18 -10.36 -2.26
N LEU A 16 -1.54 -9.31 -2.78
CA LEU A 16 -2.17 -8.35 -3.70
C LEU A 16 -2.71 -9.03 -4.96
N SER A 17 -1.94 -9.95 -5.56
CA SER A 17 -2.37 -10.63 -6.79
C SER A 17 -3.57 -11.57 -6.61
N LEU A 18 -3.74 -12.10 -5.39
CA LEU A 18 -4.79 -13.08 -5.06
C LEU A 18 -6.04 -12.44 -4.43
N MET A 19 -5.99 -11.16 -4.05
CA MET A 19 -7.13 -10.50 -3.43
C MET A 19 -8.28 -10.28 -4.41
N LYS A 20 -9.48 -10.65 -3.98
CA LYS A 20 -10.73 -10.26 -4.65
C LYS A 20 -10.79 -8.73 -4.78
N TRP A 21 -11.35 -8.27 -5.89
CA TRP A 21 -11.44 -6.90 -6.42
C TRP A 21 -12.13 -5.86 -5.53
N ASN A 22 -11.72 -5.76 -4.27
CA ASN A 22 -12.17 -4.72 -3.37
C ASN A 22 -11.11 -3.63 -3.36
N LEU A 23 -11.42 -2.50 -4.00
CA LEU A 23 -10.42 -1.48 -4.35
C LEU A 23 -9.76 -0.90 -3.09
N LEU A 24 -10.51 -0.77 -2.00
CA LEU A 24 -10.00 -0.25 -0.73
C LEU A 24 -8.95 -1.18 -0.11
N LYS A 25 -9.13 -2.51 -0.21
CA LYS A 25 -8.14 -3.48 0.29
C LYS A 25 -6.84 -3.41 -0.51
N ILE A 26 -6.93 -3.17 -1.81
CA ILE A 26 -5.77 -2.98 -2.69
C ILE A 26 -4.99 -1.74 -2.27
N VAL A 27 -5.66 -0.61 -2.01
CA VAL A 27 -5.01 0.62 -1.53
C VAL A 27 -4.28 0.39 -0.21
N ILE A 28 -4.93 -0.26 0.77
CA ILE A 28 -4.30 -0.58 2.07
C ILE A 28 -3.05 -1.45 1.88
N MET A 29 -3.16 -2.51 1.08
CA MET A 29 -2.03 -3.41 0.84
C MET A 29 -0.86 -2.71 0.13
N LEU A 30 -1.16 -1.75 -0.74
CA LEU A 30 -0.15 -0.95 -1.43
C LEU A 30 0.60 -0.02 -0.45
N GLU A 31 -0.09 0.61 0.51
CA GLU A 31 0.59 1.36 1.58
C GLU A 31 1.46 0.47 2.49
N PHE A 32 0.98 -0.73 2.83
CA PHE A 32 1.79 -1.69 3.59
C PHE A 32 3.06 -2.10 2.84
N MET A 33 2.98 -2.25 1.51
CA MET A 33 4.14 -2.54 0.68
C MET A 33 5.16 -1.39 0.72
N TYR A 34 4.72 -0.13 0.66
CA TYR A 34 5.60 1.03 0.78
C TYR A 34 6.27 1.11 2.15
N MET A 35 5.52 0.90 3.23
CA MET A 35 6.09 0.87 4.58
C MET A 35 7.17 -0.20 4.70
N PHE A 36 6.94 -1.38 4.11
CA PHE A 36 7.92 -2.45 4.12
C PHE A 36 9.20 -2.09 3.34
N LEU A 37 9.04 -1.44 2.19
CA LEU A 37 10.15 -0.95 1.36
C LEU A 37 10.96 0.13 2.09
N ILE A 38 10.30 1.05 2.79
CA ILE A 38 10.93 2.07 3.64
C ILE A 38 11.75 1.39 4.75
N PHE A 39 11.17 0.45 5.49
CA PHE A 39 11.90 -0.30 6.53
C PHE A 39 13.10 -1.07 5.96
N PHE A 40 12.99 -1.61 4.76
CA PHE A 40 14.09 -2.29 4.09
C PHE A 40 15.22 -1.32 3.70
N LEU A 41 14.88 -0.16 3.13
CA LEU A 41 15.86 0.87 2.76
C LEU A 41 16.61 1.43 3.96
N VAL A 42 15.92 1.69 5.08
CA VAL A 42 16.54 2.17 6.32
C VAL A 42 17.53 1.15 6.87
N ASN A 43 17.14 -0.13 6.91
CA ASN A 43 17.96 -1.17 7.53
C ASN A 43 19.15 -1.62 6.67
N PHE A 44 19.04 -1.60 5.34
CA PHE A 44 20.07 -2.19 4.47
C PHE A 44 20.93 -1.20 3.71
N PHE A 45 20.35 -0.10 3.26
CA PHE A 45 21.03 0.79 2.31
C PHE A 45 21.62 2.04 2.96
N LEU A 46 21.38 2.26 4.26
CA LEU A 46 21.78 3.50 4.96
C LEU A 46 21.43 4.73 4.10
N VAL A 47 20.24 4.69 3.50
CA VAL A 47 19.76 5.74 2.61
C VAL A 47 19.73 7.05 3.38
N SER A 48 20.10 8.15 2.71
CA SER A 48 20.01 9.48 3.33
C SER A 48 18.59 9.75 3.82
N LEU A 49 18.48 10.34 5.01
CA LEU A 49 17.19 10.66 5.63
C LEU A 49 16.31 11.53 4.71
N ASP A 50 16.92 12.35 3.86
CA ASP A 50 16.22 13.20 2.89
C ASP A 50 15.48 12.38 1.82
N LEU A 51 16.11 11.31 1.30
CA LEU A 51 15.49 10.45 0.30
C LEU A 51 14.39 9.60 0.94
N LEU A 52 14.58 9.17 2.19
CA LEU A 52 13.54 8.49 2.97
C LEU A 52 12.30 9.36 3.14
N LEU A 53 12.48 10.62 3.56
CA LEU A 53 11.40 11.59 3.71
C LEU A 53 10.68 11.83 2.39
N CYS A 54 11.44 11.94 1.29
CA CYS A 54 10.86 12.09 -0.04
C CYS A 54 9.98 10.89 -0.41
N LEU A 55 10.44 9.66 -0.19
CA LEU A 55 9.67 8.44 -0.43
C LEU A 55 8.38 8.39 0.42
N MET A 56 8.45 8.80 1.69
CA MET A 56 7.26 8.86 2.55
C MET A 56 6.24 9.90 2.05
N MET A 57 6.71 11.08 1.62
CA MET A 57 5.82 12.09 1.02
C MET A 57 5.18 11.61 -0.29
N PHE A 58 5.93 10.93 -1.16
CA PHE A 58 5.35 10.36 -2.38
C PHE A 58 4.35 9.24 -2.09
N SER A 59 4.67 8.34 -1.17
CA SER A 59 3.77 7.25 -0.76
C SER A 59 2.44 7.79 -0.22
N THR A 60 2.48 8.82 0.63
CA THR A 60 1.25 9.42 1.17
C THR A 60 0.44 10.15 0.10
N ALA A 61 1.10 10.85 -0.83
CA ALA A 61 0.42 11.51 -1.95
C ALA A 61 -0.29 10.49 -2.87
N GLU A 62 0.36 9.38 -3.20
CA GLU A 62 -0.25 8.30 -3.98
C GLU A 62 -1.40 7.62 -3.23
N GLY A 63 -1.26 7.37 -1.91
CA GLY A 63 -2.32 6.81 -1.08
C GLY A 63 -3.58 7.67 -1.07
N VAL A 64 -3.44 9.00 -0.93
CA VAL A 64 -4.56 9.95 -0.99
C VAL A 64 -5.21 9.99 -2.37
N LEU A 65 -4.41 9.98 -3.45
CA LEU A 65 -4.90 9.92 -4.83
C LEU A 65 -5.70 8.65 -5.07
N ALA A 66 -5.16 7.50 -4.66
CA ALA A 66 -5.81 6.20 -4.81
C ALA A 66 -7.13 6.17 -4.02
N PHE A 67 -7.14 6.66 -2.78
CA PHE A 67 -8.35 6.74 -1.97
C PHE A 67 -9.42 7.67 -2.59
N CYS A 68 -9.01 8.80 -3.16
CA CYS A 68 -9.90 9.70 -3.88
C CYS A 68 -10.54 9.01 -5.10
N LEU A 69 -9.75 8.27 -5.88
CA LEU A 69 -10.25 7.47 -6.99
C LEU A 69 -11.25 6.42 -6.51
N VAL A 70 -10.97 5.70 -5.42
CA VAL A 70 -11.91 4.72 -4.85
C VAL A 70 -13.25 5.37 -4.49
N MET A 71 -13.25 6.56 -3.88
CA MET A 71 -14.48 7.29 -3.56
C MET A 71 -15.25 7.70 -4.82
N VAL A 72 -14.55 8.16 -5.86
CA VAL A 72 -15.16 8.51 -7.16
C VAL A 72 -15.76 7.26 -7.80
N PHE A 73 -15.03 6.15 -7.89
CA PHE A 73 -15.53 4.90 -8.46
C PHE A 73 -16.74 4.36 -7.70
N ASN A 74 -16.72 4.41 -6.37
CA ASN A 74 -17.86 4.00 -5.54
C ASN A 74 -19.10 4.87 -5.81
N LYS A 75 -18.92 6.19 -5.96
CA LYS A 75 -20.01 7.12 -6.28
C LYS A 75 -20.62 6.90 -7.67
N TYR A 76 -19.80 6.70 -8.70
CA TYR A 76 -20.27 6.64 -10.09
C TYR A 76 -20.72 5.25 -10.54
N TYR A 77 -20.04 4.20 -10.11
CA TYR A 77 -20.32 2.85 -10.56
C TYR A 77 -21.19 2.07 -9.57
N GLY A 78 -21.54 2.67 -8.43
CA GLY A 78 -22.31 2.00 -7.39
C GLY A 78 -21.67 0.68 -6.97
N VAL A 79 -20.33 0.58 -7.09
CA VAL A 79 -19.55 -0.54 -6.60
C VAL A 79 -19.68 -0.46 -5.08
N LYS A 80 -20.78 -1.04 -4.59
CA LYS A 80 -20.97 -1.44 -3.21
C LYS A 80 -19.95 -2.56 -2.96
N ASP A 81 -18.67 -2.21 -2.98
CA ASP A 81 -17.72 -2.82 -2.08
C ASP A 81 -18.40 -2.64 -0.73
N THR A 82 -18.98 -3.74 -0.26
CA THR A 82 -19.70 -3.77 0.99
C THR A 82 -18.73 -3.24 2.03
N LEU A 83 -18.92 -1.98 2.40
CA LEU A 83 -18.43 -1.39 3.62
C LEU A 83 -19.15 -2.14 4.74
N VAL A 84 -18.84 -3.43 4.91
CA VAL A 84 -18.95 -4.15 6.18
C VAL A 84 -17.78 -3.67 7.04
N ILE A 85 -17.71 -2.35 7.21
CA ILE A 85 -17.16 -1.76 8.41
C ILE A 85 -18.44 -1.61 9.25
N ALA A 86 -18.59 -2.54 10.18
CA ALA A 86 -19.71 -2.70 11.10
C ALA A 86 -20.43 -1.38 11.42
N TYR A 87 -21.71 -1.31 11.06
CA TYR A 87 -22.72 -0.71 11.93
C TYR A 87 -23.36 -1.84 12.72
#